data_AF-A0A3L6JHI8-F1
#
_entry.id   AF-A0A3L6JHI8-F1
#
_cell.length_a   1.000
_cell.length_b   1.000
_cell.length_c   1.000
_cell.angle_alpha   90.00
_cell.angle_beta   90.00
_cell.angle_gamma   90.00
#
_symmetry.space_group_name_H-M   'P 1'
#
loop_
_entity.id
_entity.type
_entity.pdbx_description
1 polymer ?
#
loop_
_entity_poly.entity_id
_entity_poly.type
_entity_poly.pdbx_seq_one_letter_code
_entity_poly.pdbx_strand_id
1 'polypeptide(L)'
;MDATGKNHVYIDSLSAMKRSLENSYELNAAVQDETMLLQGLGQKSRDYVTFAGYLRNDGRRRFKDITEIINHAVDEIEGCDSARASAIYLQTLRAVRLQSRWAKILELYSKQ
;
A
#
# COMPACT_ATOMS: atom_id res chain seq x y z
N MET A 1 15.80 29.07 -7.65
CA MET A 1 15.39 27.82 -6.96
C MET A 1 15.19 26.80 -8.05
N ASP A 2 16.20 25.95 -8.25
CA ASP A 2 16.29 25.04 -9.39
C ASP A 2 15.11 24.05 -9.45
N ALA A 3 14.59 23.86 -10.66
CA ALA A 3 13.50 22.92 -10.95
C ALA A 3 13.82 21.49 -10.46
N THR A 4 15.10 21.11 -10.51
CA THR A 4 15.64 19.84 -10.00
C THR A 4 15.38 19.67 -8.50
N GLY A 5 15.57 20.72 -7.70
CA GLY A 5 15.36 20.65 -6.25
C GLY A 5 13.89 20.44 -5.85
N LYS A 6 12.94 20.96 -6.64
CA LYS A 6 11.50 20.75 -6.38
C LYS A 6 11.04 19.35 -6.76
N ASN A 7 11.57 18.79 -7.85
CA ASN A 7 11.24 17.43 -8.28
C ASN A 7 11.72 16.40 -7.25
N HIS A 8 12.90 16.60 -6.65
CA HIS A 8 13.39 15.74 -5.56
C HIS A 8 12.41 15.66 -4.38
N VAL A 9 11.80 16.77 -3.97
CA VAL A 9 10.83 16.76 -2.87
C VAL A 9 9.61 15.89 -3.18
N TYR A 10 9.11 15.92 -4.42
CA TYR A 10 7.99 15.06 -4.83
C TYR A 10 8.39 13.58 -4.86
N ILE A 11 9.56 13.27 -5.40
CA ILE A 11 10.11 11.91 -5.46
C ILE A 11 10.31 11.35 -4.04
N ASP A 12 10.91 12.12 -3.15
CA ASP A 12 11.16 11.72 -1.76
C ASP A 12 9.85 11.49 -1.02
N SER A 13 8.86 12.35 -1.23
CA SER A 13 7.53 12.23 -0.62
C SER A 13 6.81 10.96 -1.08
N LEU A 14 6.83 10.68 -2.40
CA LEU A 14 6.25 9.47 -2.97
C LEU A 14 6.98 8.19 -2.50
N SER A 15 8.30 8.25 -2.44
CA SER A 15 9.14 7.14 -1.96
C SER A 15 8.91 6.85 -0.47
N ALA A 16 8.79 7.90 0.35
CA ALA A 16 8.46 7.76 1.77
C ALA A 16 7.05 7.16 1.96
N MET A 17 6.08 7.59 1.14
CA MET A 17 4.73 7.03 1.16
C MET A 17 4.73 5.54 0.82
N LYS A 18 5.45 5.15 -0.22
CA LYS A 18 5.62 3.74 -0.60
C LYS A 18 6.16 2.91 0.57
N ARG A 19 7.26 3.33 1.19
CA ARG A 19 7.86 2.64 2.36
C ARG A 19 6.88 2.57 3.53
N SER A 20 6.15 3.65 3.80
CA SER A 20 5.13 3.66 4.86
C SER A 20 4.01 2.65 4.59
N LEU A 21 3.56 2.52 3.35
CA LEU A 21 2.55 1.55 2.95
C LEU A 21 3.06 0.11 3.09
N GLU A 22 4.32 -0.12 2.71
CA GLU A 22 4.99 -1.42 2.81
C GLU A 22 5.08 -1.87 4.26
N ASN A 23 5.66 -1.03 5.13
CA ASN A 23 5.78 -1.31 6.55
C ASN A 23 4.41 -1.54 7.21
N SER A 24 3.39 -0.77 6.83
CA SER A 24 2.04 -0.94 7.37
C SER A 24 1.42 -2.26 6.96
N TYR A 25 1.62 -2.68 5.70
CA TYR A 25 1.13 -3.96 5.21
C TYR A 25 1.82 -5.13 5.92
N GLU A 26 3.14 -5.10 6.04
CA GLU A 26 3.93 -6.13 6.73
C GLU A 26 3.54 -6.25 8.21
N LEU A 27 3.42 -5.12 8.91
CA LEU A 27 3.01 -5.11 10.32
C LEU A 27 1.60 -5.70 10.49
N ASN A 28 0.64 -5.28 9.68
CA ASN A 28 -0.73 -5.79 9.77
C ASN A 28 -0.79 -7.30 9.47
N ALA A 29 -0.03 -7.76 8.48
CA ALA A 29 0.06 -9.18 8.15
C ALA A 29 0.65 -9.98 9.32
N ALA A 30 1.71 -9.48 9.95
CA ALA A 30 2.34 -10.12 11.11
C ALA A 30 1.38 -10.21 12.31
N VAL A 31 0.67 -9.12 12.63
CA VAL A 31 -0.32 -9.09 13.72
C VAL A 31 -1.48 -10.05 13.45
N GLN A 32 -1.94 -10.14 12.21
CA GLN A 32 -3.00 -11.06 11.83
C GLN A 32 -2.55 -12.53 11.94
N ASP A 33 -1.34 -12.85 11.48
CA ASP A 33 -0.73 -14.17 11.61
C ASP A 33 -0.57 -14.58 13.09
N GLU A 34 -0.08 -13.67 13.94
CA GLU A 34 0.04 -13.89 15.39
C GLU A 34 -1.33 -14.12 16.05
N THR A 35 -2.32 -13.31 15.71
CA THR A 35 -3.69 -13.45 16.24
C THR A 35 -4.28 -14.81 15.88
N MET A 36 -4.12 -15.25 14.62
CA MET A 36 -4.59 -16.56 14.17
C MET A 36 -3.87 -17.71 14.87
N LEU A 37 -2.56 -17.58 15.10
CA LEU A 37 -1.78 -18.57 15.82
C LEU A 37 -2.28 -18.71 17.27
N LEU A 38 -2.47 -17.60 17.98
CA LEU A 38 -2.98 -17.60 19.35
C LEU A 38 -4.38 -18.21 19.44
N GLN A 39 -5.25 -17.92 18.48
CA GLN A 39 -6.58 -18.54 18.38
C GLN A 39 -6.50 -20.05 18.18
N GLY A 40 -5.63 -20.51 17.27
CA GLY A 40 -5.43 -21.94 17.02
C GLY A 40 -4.84 -22.69 18.22
N LEU A 41 -3.89 -22.09 18.93
CA LEU A 41 -3.32 -22.67 20.15
C LEU A 41 -4.30 -22.71 21.33
N GLY A 42 -5.25 -21.76 21.39
CA GLY A 42 -6.26 -21.67 22.45
C GLY A 42 -7.47 -22.57 22.27
N GLN A 43 -7.71 -23.14 21.07
CA GLN A 43 -8.83 -24.04 20.83
C GLN A 43 -8.48 -25.49 21.19
N LYS A 44 -9.35 -26.16 21.96
CA LYS A 44 -9.27 -27.62 22.22
C LYS A 44 -9.58 -28.49 20.99
N SER A 45 -10.07 -27.88 19.90
CA SER A 45 -10.44 -28.55 18.66
C SER A 45 -9.25 -28.64 17.70
N ARG A 46 -9.10 -29.79 17.02
CA ARG A 46 -8.12 -30.04 15.94
C ARG A 46 -8.57 -29.48 14.59
N ASP A 47 -9.41 -28.45 14.57
CA ASP A 47 -9.80 -27.83 13.32
C ASP A 47 -8.60 -27.08 12.74
N TYR A 48 -8.22 -27.45 11.51
CA TYR A 48 -7.12 -26.83 10.80
C TYR A 48 -7.40 -25.33 10.65
N VAL A 49 -6.66 -24.50 11.39
CA VAL A 49 -6.66 -23.06 11.16
C VAL A 49 -6.04 -22.82 9.79
N THR A 50 -6.87 -22.44 8.83
CA THR A 50 -6.40 -22.12 7.48
C THR A 50 -5.69 -20.78 7.57
N PHE A 51 -4.36 -20.80 7.68
CA PHE A 51 -3.54 -19.59 7.63
C PHE A 51 -3.90 -18.82 6.35
N ALA A 52 -4.15 -17.51 6.50
CA ALA A 52 -4.91 -16.61 5.63
C ALA A 52 -4.37 -16.40 4.19
N GLY A 53 -4.00 -17.44 3.45
CA GLY A 53 -3.38 -17.33 2.12
C GLY A 53 -4.19 -16.51 1.13
N TYR A 54 -5.52 -16.59 1.15
CA TYR A 54 -6.40 -15.84 0.25
C TYR A 54 -6.44 -14.33 0.56
N LEU A 55 -6.68 -13.94 1.81
CA LEU A 55 -6.68 -12.53 2.24
C LEU A 55 -5.29 -11.89 2.10
N ARG A 56 -4.22 -12.67 2.35
CA ARG A 56 -2.83 -12.21 2.15
C ARG A 56 -2.55 -11.91 0.67
N ASN A 57 -3.04 -12.75 -0.24
CA ASN A 57 -2.86 -12.57 -1.68
C ASN A 57 -3.60 -11.34 -2.22
N ASP A 58 -4.85 -11.12 -1.81
CA ASP A 58 -5.61 -9.93 -2.24
C ASP A 58 -5.01 -8.64 -1.65
N GLY A 59 -4.62 -8.65 -0.38
CA GLY A 59 -3.92 -7.53 0.25
C GLY A 59 -2.58 -7.23 -0.43
N ARG A 60 -1.80 -8.27 -0.76
CA ARG A 60 -0.51 -8.14 -1.46
C ARG A 60 -0.68 -7.62 -2.88
N ARG A 61 -1.71 -8.08 -3.59
CA ARG A 61 -2.03 -7.61 -4.94
C ARG A 61 -2.39 -6.12 -4.91
N ARG A 62 -3.28 -5.69 -4.02
CA ARG A 62 -3.64 -4.28 -3.86
C ARG A 62 -2.44 -3.41 -3.48
N PHE A 63 -1.59 -3.90 -2.60
CA PHE A 63 -0.33 -3.22 -2.26
C PHE A 63 0.56 -3.05 -3.51
N LYS A 64 0.77 -4.14 -4.27
CA LYS A 64 1.55 -4.11 -5.52
C LYS A 64 1.00 -3.08 -6.50
N ASP A 65 -0.31 -3.08 -6.74
CA ASP A 65 -0.97 -2.14 -7.65
C ASP A 65 -0.72 -0.67 -7.23
N ILE A 66 -0.81 -0.36 -5.92
CA ILE A 66 -0.51 0.99 -5.41
C ILE A 66 0.98 1.33 -5.56
N THR A 67 1.88 0.40 -5.27
CA THR A 67 3.32 0.65 -5.43
C THR A 67 3.74 0.85 -6.88
N GLU A 68 3.09 0.17 -7.83
CA GLU A 68 3.33 0.36 -9.27
C GLU A 68 2.92 1.77 -9.72
N ILE A 69 1.76 2.26 -9.27
CA ILE A 69 1.32 3.65 -9.52
C ILE A 69 2.37 4.65 -9.00
N ILE A 70 2.89 4.42 -7.79
CA ILE A 70 3.90 5.30 -7.20
C ILE A 70 5.23 5.24 -7.96
N ASN A 71 5.72 4.04 -8.32
CA ASN A 71 6.97 3.89 -9.05
C ASN A 71 6.89 4.58 -10.42
N HIS A 72 5.80 4.37 -11.16
CA HIS A 72 5.58 5.02 -12.45
C HIS A 72 5.58 6.55 -12.33
N ALA A 73 4.96 7.08 -11.28
CA ALA A 73 4.96 8.52 -11.02
C ALA A 73 6.35 9.07 -10.71
N VAL A 74 7.18 8.32 -9.95
CA VAL A 74 8.57 8.70 -9.68
C VAL A 74 9.37 8.75 -10.98
N ASP A 75 9.28 7.72 -11.80
CA ASP A 75 9.99 7.64 -13.09
C ASP A 75 9.58 8.79 -14.03
N GLU A 76 8.29 9.14 -14.07
CA GLU A 76 7.81 10.29 -14.86
C GLU A 76 8.28 11.64 -14.32
N ILE A 77 8.39 11.79 -12.99
CA ILE A 77 8.83 13.04 -12.35
C ILE A 77 10.32 13.29 -12.62
N GLU A 78 11.15 12.25 -12.65
CA GLU A 78 12.60 12.37 -12.94
C GLU A 78 12.87 12.97 -14.33
N GLY A 79 12.00 12.69 -15.31
CA GLY A 79 12.16 13.12 -16.70
C GLY A 79 11.45 14.42 -17.09
N CYS A 80 10.75 15.11 -16.18
CA CYS A 80 9.88 16.24 -16.55
C CYS A 80 10.21 17.58 -15.86
N ASP A 81 9.63 18.66 -16.39
CA ASP A 81 9.74 19.99 -15.80
C ASP A 81 8.94 20.10 -14.47
N SER A 82 9.25 21.13 -13.68
CA SER A 82 8.67 21.28 -12.34
C SER A 82 7.14 21.47 -12.35
N ALA A 83 6.58 22.07 -13.41
CA ALA A 83 5.14 22.26 -13.54
C ALA A 83 4.43 20.92 -13.76
N ARG A 84 4.94 20.10 -14.68
CA ARG A 84 4.42 18.77 -14.97
C ARG A 84 4.64 17.81 -13.79
N ALA A 85 5.78 17.89 -13.11
CA ALA A 85 6.06 17.11 -11.92
C ALA A 85 4.99 17.32 -10.83
N SER A 86 4.59 18.58 -10.59
CA SER A 86 3.54 18.90 -9.61
C SER A 86 2.17 18.31 -9.99
N ALA A 87 1.85 18.26 -11.28
CA ALA A 87 0.62 17.67 -11.78
C ALA A 87 0.63 16.14 -11.63
N ILE A 88 1.73 15.48 -12.00
CA ILE A 88 1.92 14.02 -11.82
C ILE A 88 1.81 13.65 -10.35
N TYR A 89 2.49 14.40 -9.47
CA TYR A 89 2.41 14.20 -8.02
C TYR A 89 0.97 14.27 -7.51
N LEU A 90 0.22 15.32 -7.87
CA LEU A 90 -1.16 15.48 -7.43
C LEU A 90 -2.10 14.39 -7.97
N GLN A 91 -1.91 13.98 -9.23
CA GLN A 91 -2.67 12.88 -9.82
C GLN A 91 -2.39 11.57 -9.11
N THR A 92 -1.13 11.31 -8.77
CA THR A 92 -0.69 10.13 -8.03
C THR A 92 -1.35 10.08 -6.65
N LEU A 93 -1.34 11.18 -5.90
CA LEU A 93 -2.03 11.25 -4.60
C LEU A 93 -3.53 10.96 -4.70
N ARG A 94 -4.20 11.45 -5.75
CA ARG A 94 -5.62 11.18 -5.99
C ARG A 94 -5.86 9.70 -6.29
N ALA A 95 -5.02 9.10 -7.13
CA ALA A 95 -5.11 7.68 -7.47
C ALA A 95 -4.91 6.79 -6.24
N VAL A 96 -3.86 7.04 -5.46
CA VAL A 96 -3.59 6.32 -4.20
C VAL A 96 -4.77 6.46 -3.24
N ARG A 97 -5.29 7.68 -3.03
CA ARG A 97 -6.46 7.91 -2.18
C ARG A 97 -7.69 7.13 -2.64
N LEU A 98 -7.94 7.09 -3.95
CA LEU A 98 -9.07 6.35 -4.51
C LEU A 98 -8.92 4.85 -4.26
N GLN A 99 -7.73 4.29 -4.51
CA GLN A 99 -7.44 2.88 -4.25
C GLN A 99 -7.58 2.53 -2.76
N SER A 100 -7.01 3.34 -1.85
CA SER A 100 -7.16 3.12 -0.41
C SER A 100 -8.61 3.19 0.05
N ARG A 101 -9.42 4.07 -0.52
CA ARG A 101 -10.86 4.16 -0.21
C ARG A 101 -11.59 2.90 -0.65
N TRP A 102 -11.33 2.40 -1.85
CA TRP A 102 -11.94 1.16 -2.35
C TRP A 102 -11.50 -0.05 -1.55
N ALA A 103 -10.23 -0.15 -1.18
CA ALA A 103 -9.73 -1.21 -0.31
C ALA A 103 -10.48 -1.25 1.03
N LYS A 104 -10.65 -0.10 1.68
CA LYS A 104 -11.43 0.01 2.92
C LYS A 104 -12.88 -0.44 2.76
N ILE A 105 -13.52 -0.08 1.64
CA ILE A 105 -14.89 -0.51 1.35
C ILE A 105 -14.95 -2.04 1.20
N LEU A 106 -14.07 -2.64 0.40
CA LEU A 106 -14.01 -4.09 0.19
C LEU A 106 -13.72 -4.85 1.50
N GLU A 107 -12.88 -4.29 2.37
CA GLU A 107 -12.59 -4.86 3.69
C GLU A 107 -13.79 -4.82 4.63
N LEU A 108 -14.66 -3.81 4.54
CA LEU A 108 -15.90 -3.76 5.31
C LEU A 108 -16.91 -4.83 4.84
N TYR A 109 -17.02 -5.03 3.53
CA TYR A 109 -17.96 -6.00 2.96
C TYR A 109 -17.48 -7.45 3.04
N SER A 110 -16.17 -7.71 3.15
CA SER A 110 -15.61 -9.07 3.31
C SER A 110 -15.67 -9.60 4.75
N LYS A 111 -16.03 -8.77 5.72
CA LYS A 111 -16.19 -9.15 7.14
C LYS A 111 -17.66 -9.45 7.53
N GLN A 112 -18.58 -9.38 6.57
CA GLN A 112 -19.98 -9.83 6.69
C GLN A 112 -20.10 -11.27 6.20
#